data_AF-A0ABD1CJK7-F1
#
_entry.id   AF-A0ABD1CJK7-F1
#
_cell.length_a   1.000
_cell.length_b   1.000
_cell.length_c   1.000
_cell.angle_alpha   90.00
_cell.angle_beta   90.00
_cell.angle_gamma   90.00
#
_symmetry.space_group_name_H-M   'P 1'
#
loop_
_entity.id
_entity.type
_entity.pdbx_description
1 polymer ?
#
loop_
_entity_poly.entity_id
_entity_poly.type
_entity_poly.pdbx_seq_one_letter_code
_entity_poly.pdbx_strand_id
1 'polypeptide(L)'
;MDQTQLEPEDLSLKPSTLPDDLDPSLAAVPAIEEVATRYADLENLQGVPSWSDVRPSPVREWRDVTGEFFDCVKELQLGELIHDNMFGLFDAMSAIEMMDPKMDAGMCCNKEATPLTFQTAVETSKMKLANLECRETIGIIDAVYSCTVSWLEGHSMAQTVLTCLYLHHPNQIEDKPMRAFACAIHKLVNLIRNFILRARVYEEEDFQPSTYGYDLCCDLTETKACNMLKSAEEDLVRKLKDTEGEREKEEVGALLSRLKFTRLLLQCLVSLYPTKP
;
A
#
# COMPACT_ATOMS: atom_id res chain seq x y z
N MET A 1 25.44 -42.17 -27.80
CA MET A 1 24.06 -42.59 -28.10
C MET A 1 23.46 -41.52 -28.97
N ASP A 2 22.75 -42.00 -29.98
CA ASP A 2 22.37 -41.37 -31.24
C ASP A 2 21.53 -40.10 -31.06
N GLN A 3 21.89 -39.05 -31.80
CA GLN A 3 21.05 -37.89 -32.06
C GLN A 3 20.32 -38.16 -33.38
N THR A 4 19.11 -38.68 -33.32
CA THR A 4 18.23 -38.71 -34.50
C THR A 4 16.75 -38.68 -34.09
N GLN A 5 16.05 -37.68 -34.66
CA GLN A 5 14.61 -37.61 -34.95
C GLN A 5 13.65 -37.09 -33.86
N LEU A 6 13.52 -35.76 -33.81
CA LEU A 6 12.23 -35.08 -33.63
C LEU A 6 12.01 -34.25 -34.91
N GLU A 7 11.03 -34.67 -35.71
CA GLU A 7 10.58 -33.99 -36.94
C GLU A 7 10.02 -32.58 -36.63
N PRO A 8 10.08 -31.64 -37.59
CA PRO A 8 9.57 -30.28 -37.39
C PRO A 8 8.04 -30.27 -37.43
N GLU A 9 7.40 -29.78 -36.36
CA GLU A 9 5.97 -29.48 -36.39
C GLU A 9 5.67 -28.34 -37.39
N ASP A 10 4.70 -28.61 -38.25
CA ASP A 10 4.22 -27.74 -39.32
C ASP A 10 3.52 -26.50 -38.73
N LEU A 11 4.21 -25.34 -38.77
CA LEU A 11 3.73 -24.03 -38.34
C LEU A 11 2.73 -23.40 -39.33
N SER A 12 1.73 -24.17 -39.76
CA SER A 12 0.54 -23.60 -40.41
C SER A 12 -0.49 -23.23 -39.35
N LEU A 13 -0.39 -22.00 -38.84
CA LEU A 13 -1.43 -21.35 -38.05
C LEU A 13 -2.75 -21.35 -38.83
N LYS A 14 -3.66 -22.28 -38.50
CA LYS A 14 -5.08 -22.12 -38.83
C LYS A 14 -5.58 -20.88 -38.10
N PRO A 15 -6.39 -20.00 -38.73
CA PRO A 15 -6.99 -18.88 -38.03
C PRO A 15 -7.81 -19.43 -36.87
N SER A 16 -7.49 -19.00 -35.64
CA SER A 16 -8.34 -19.24 -34.49
C SER A 16 -9.67 -18.54 -34.75
N THR A 17 -10.69 -19.29 -35.13
CA THR A 17 -12.07 -18.83 -35.12
C THR A 17 -12.41 -18.47 -33.68
N LEU A 18 -12.78 -17.21 -33.46
CA LEU A 18 -13.42 -16.73 -32.24
C LEU A 18 -14.57 -17.70 -31.87
N PRO A 19 -14.74 -18.08 -30.60
CA PRO A 19 -15.93 -18.84 -30.19
C PRO A 19 -17.18 -17.97 -30.44
N ASP A 20 -18.15 -18.53 -31.19
CA ASP A 20 -19.39 -17.87 -31.66
C ASP A 20 -20.40 -17.50 -30.55
N ASP A 21 -20.04 -17.64 -29.27
CA ASP A 21 -20.94 -17.41 -28.13
C ASP A 21 -20.48 -16.25 -27.22
N LEU A 22 -20.08 -15.13 -27.81
CA LEU A 22 -19.92 -13.85 -27.09
C LEU A 22 -21.29 -13.16 -26.98
N ASP A 23 -21.83 -13.12 -25.76
CA ASP A 23 -23.02 -12.35 -25.41
C ASP A 23 -22.85 -10.87 -25.85
N PRO A 24 -23.71 -10.36 -26.76
CA PRO A 24 -23.61 -8.99 -27.28
C PRO A 24 -23.72 -7.91 -26.19
N SER A 25 -24.20 -8.25 -24.99
CA SER A 25 -24.28 -7.33 -23.86
C SER A 25 -22.94 -7.08 -23.15
N LEU A 26 -21.94 -7.93 -23.35
CA LEU A 26 -20.60 -7.80 -22.77
C LEU A 26 -19.66 -6.89 -23.59
N ALA A 27 -20.04 -6.52 -24.82
CA ALA A 27 -19.30 -5.60 -25.68
C ALA A 27 -19.71 -4.13 -25.52
N ALA A 28 -20.69 -3.84 -24.66
CA ALA A 28 -21.15 -2.48 -24.43
C ALA A 28 -20.17 -1.72 -23.53
N VAL A 29 -19.28 -0.93 -24.15
CA VAL A 29 -18.64 0.19 -23.47
C VAL A 29 -19.76 1.14 -23.03
N PRO A 30 -19.89 1.49 -21.73
CA PRO A 30 -20.93 2.40 -21.29
C PRO A 30 -20.84 3.71 -22.06
N ALA A 31 -21.98 4.27 -22.45
CA ALA A 31 -22.05 5.51 -23.20
C ALA A 31 -21.31 6.63 -22.45
N ILE A 32 -20.69 7.55 -23.18
CA ILE A 32 -19.91 8.68 -22.63
C ILE A 32 -20.70 9.48 -21.58
N GLU A 33 -22.03 9.54 -21.66
CA GLU A 33 -22.92 10.15 -20.66
C GLU A 33 -22.96 9.42 -19.31
N GLU A 34 -22.85 8.09 -19.32
CA GLU A 34 -22.87 7.25 -18.11
C GLU A 34 -21.53 7.30 -17.35
N VAL A 35 -20.44 7.53 -18.09
CA VAL A 35 -19.12 7.83 -17.53
C VAL A 35 -19.09 9.26 -16.95
N ALA A 36 -19.65 10.25 -17.65
CA ALA A 36 -19.73 11.64 -17.19
C ALA A 36 -20.55 11.80 -15.89
N THR A 37 -21.63 11.03 -15.73
CA THR A 37 -22.44 11.04 -14.49
C THR A 37 -21.70 10.45 -13.30
N ARG A 38 -20.87 9.40 -13.50
CA ARG A 38 -19.98 8.89 -12.43
C ARG A 38 -18.93 9.91 -11.97
N TYR A 39 -18.47 10.78 -12.86
CA TYR A 39 -17.56 11.88 -12.49
C TYR A 39 -18.28 13.03 -11.77
N ALA A 40 -19.56 13.30 -12.09
CA ALA A 40 -20.35 14.30 -11.38
C ALA A 40 -20.63 13.90 -9.91
N ASP A 41 -20.73 12.60 -9.62
CA ASP A 41 -20.88 12.10 -8.24
C ASP A 41 -19.59 12.22 -7.40
N LEU A 42 -18.42 12.30 -8.04
CA LEU A 42 -17.13 12.51 -7.37
C LEU A 42 -16.93 13.95 -6.88
N GLU A 43 -17.63 14.93 -7.46
CA GLU A 43 -17.59 16.33 -7.00
C GLU A 43 -18.28 16.54 -5.63
N ASN A 44 -19.10 15.57 -5.19
CA ASN A 44 -19.84 15.64 -3.92
C ASN A 44 -19.20 14.86 -2.76
N LEU A 45 -18.01 14.27 -2.93
CA LEU A 45 -17.25 13.72 -1.81
C LEU A 45 -16.59 14.84 -1.00
N GLN A 46 -17.10 15.10 0.20
CA GLN A 46 -16.44 15.98 1.18
C GLN A 46 -15.04 15.44 1.50
N GLY A 47 -14.01 16.19 1.11
CA GLY A 47 -12.60 15.83 1.36
C GLY A 47 -11.63 16.09 0.22
N VAL A 48 -12.11 16.48 -0.97
CA VAL A 48 -11.22 16.95 -2.06
C VAL A 48 -10.51 18.23 -1.58
N PRO A 49 -9.17 18.33 -1.68
CA PRO A 49 -8.47 19.57 -1.37
C PRO A 49 -9.10 20.73 -2.13
N SER A 50 -9.51 21.78 -1.43
CA SER A 50 -9.91 23.03 -2.06
C SER A 50 -8.71 23.55 -2.85
N TRP A 51 -8.77 23.47 -4.17
CA TRP A 51 -7.74 23.97 -5.10
C TRP A 51 -7.67 25.50 -5.15
N SER A 52 -7.86 26.18 -4.01
CA SER A 52 -7.92 27.64 -3.92
C SER A 52 -6.55 28.33 -4.05
N ASP A 53 -5.45 27.58 -3.98
CA ASP A 53 -4.08 28.09 -4.19
C ASP A 53 -3.44 27.70 -5.52
N VAL A 54 -4.23 27.23 -6.50
CA VAL A 54 -3.74 27.06 -7.87
C VAL A 54 -3.62 28.46 -8.46
N ARG A 55 -2.38 28.98 -8.57
CA ARG A 55 -2.07 30.10 -9.48
C ARG A 55 -2.87 29.86 -10.76
N PRO A 56 -3.67 30.82 -11.26
CA PRO A 56 -4.54 30.57 -12.40
C PRO A 56 -3.70 29.94 -13.50
N SER A 57 -3.92 28.64 -13.71
CA SER A 57 -3.27 27.92 -14.79
C SER A 57 -3.59 28.73 -16.04
N PRO A 58 -2.61 29.00 -16.93
CA PRO A 58 -2.92 29.66 -18.19
C PRO A 58 -4.11 28.94 -18.79
N VAL A 59 -5.14 29.67 -19.21
CA VAL A 59 -6.35 29.07 -19.80
C VAL A 59 -5.89 28.22 -20.97
N ARG A 60 -5.79 26.91 -20.76
CA ARG A 60 -5.37 25.97 -21.78
C ARG A 60 -6.61 25.65 -22.58
N GLU A 61 -6.65 26.16 -23.81
CA GLU A 61 -7.63 25.71 -24.78
C GLU A 61 -7.23 24.30 -25.23
N TRP A 62 -7.98 23.30 -24.79
CA TRP A 62 -7.77 21.92 -25.22
C TRP A 62 -8.34 21.78 -26.63
N ARG A 63 -7.49 21.42 -27.59
CA ARG A 63 -7.91 21.02 -28.94
C ARG A 63 -7.92 19.51 -29.02
N ASP A 64 -9.04 18.94 -29.44
CA ASP A 64 -9.11 17.52 -29.77
C ASP A 64 -8.27 17.23 -31.02
N VAL A 65 -7.29 16.34 -30.88
CA VAL A 65 -6.39 15.89 -31.95
C VAL A 65 -6.59 14.41 -32.29
N THR A 66 -7.63 13.77 -31.76
CA THR A 66 -7.86 12.32 -31.90
C THR A 66 -7.94 11.91 -33.38
N GLY A 67 -8.70 12.64 -34.19
CA GLY A 67 -8.83 12.35 -35.63
C GLY A 67 -7.50 12.50 -36.38
N GLU A 68 -6.83 13.64 -36.20
CA GLU A 68 -5.52 13.93 -36.82
C GLU A 68 -4.46 12.88 -36.42
N PHE A 69 -4.46 12.45 -35.15
CA PHE A 69 -3.54 11.43 -34.66
C PHE A 69 -3.76 10.07 -35.34
N PHE A 70 -5.01 9.58 -35.39
CA PHE A 70 -5.31 8.28 -36.04
C PHE A 70 -5.12 8.31 -37.55
N ASP A 71 -5.23 9.47 -38.21
CA ASP A 71 -4.90 9.60 -39.63
C ASP A 71 -3.39 9.44 -39.87
N CYS A 72 -2.54 10.03 -39.03
CA CYS A 72 -1.08 9.85 -39.12
C CYS A 72 -0.64 8.41 -38.82
N VAL A 73 -1.28 7.73 -37.87
CA VAL A 73 -0.93 6.33 -37.51
C VAL A 73 -1.10 5.37 -38.69
N LYS A 74 -1.96 5.66 -39.66
CA LYS A 74 -2.16 4.83 -40.87
C LYS A 74 -0.94 4.76 -41.78
N GLU A 75 -0.01 5.71 -41.67
CA GLU A 75 1.23 5.72 -42.44
C GLU A 75 2.27 4.73 -41.89
N LEU A 76 2.09 4.26 -40.65
CA LEU A 76 3.03 3.38 -39.96
C LEU A 76 2.91 1.93 -40.48
N GLN A 77 4.04 1.34 -40.86
CA GLN A 77 4.10 -0.05 -41.32
C GLN A 77 4.19 -1.04 -40.16
N LEU A 78 3.88 -2.31 -40.45
CA LEU A 78 4.00 -3.38 -39.45
C LEU A 78 5.45 -3.48 -38.95
N GLY A 79 5.64 -3.32 -37.64
CA GLY A 79 6.95 -3.38 -36.99
C GLY A 79 7.65 -2.02 -36.83
N GLU A 80 7.06 -0.93 -37.33
CA GLU A 80 7.55 0.42 -37.05
C GLU A 80 6.98 0.95 -35.73
N LEU A 81 7.79 1.75 -35.02
CA LEU A 81 7.43 2.39 -33.75
C LEU A 81 8.00 3.80 -33.74
N ILE A 82 7.15 4.80 -33.46
CA ILE A 82 7.58 6.18 -33.30
C ILE A 82 7.83 6.44 -31.81
N HIS A 83 9.07 6.76 -31.45
CA HIS A 83 9.47 7.17 -30.11
C HIS A 83 10.66 8.13 -30.18
N ASP A 84 10.98 8.79 -29.08
CA ASP A 84 12.16 9.65 -29.00
C ASP A 84 13.46 8.84 -29.11
N ASN A 85 14.50 9.41 -29.70
CA ASN A 85 15.80 8.75 -29.88
C ASN A 85 16.47 8.33 -28.56
N MET A 86 16.13 8.98 -27.45
CA MET A 86 16.65 8.65 -26.12
C MET A 86 15.79 7.62 -25.37
N PHE A 87 14.60 7.27 -25.88
CA PHE A 87 13.71 6.31 -25.25
C PHE A 87 14.10 4.87 -25.61
N GLY A 88 14.46 4.06 -24.61
CA GLY A 88 14.79 2.65 -24.80
C GLY A 88 13.55 1.75 -24.70
N LEU A 89 13.47 0.71 -25.52
CA LEU A 89 12.36 -0.27 -25.44
C LEU A 89 12.36 -1.06 -24.14
N PHE A 90 13.49 -1.16 -23.45
CA PHE A 90 13.54 -1.73 -22.10
C PHE A 90 12.77 -0.88 -21.09
N ASP A 91 12.75 0.44 -21.25
CA ASP A 91 11.94 1.32 -20.39
C ASP A 91 10.46 1.05 -20.60
N ALA A 92 10.05 0.78 -21.86
CA ALA A 92 8.68 0.40 -22.20
C ALA A 92 8.23 -0.91 -21.52
N MET A 93 9.14 -1.83 -21.17
CA MET A 93 8.80 -3.07 -20.48
C MET A 93 8.30 -2.84 -19.04
N SER A 94 8.61 -1.68 -18.45
CA SER A 94 8.13 -1.29 -17.12
C SER A 94 6.83 -0.48 -17.15
N ALA A 95 6.31 -0.17 -18.35
CA ALA A 95 5.11 0.63 -18.51
C ALA A 95 3.88 -0.12 -17.97
N ILE A 96 3.01 0.63 -17.29
CA ILE A 96 1.71 0.13 -16.83
C ILE A 96 0.73 0.21 -18.01
N GLU A 97 0.08 -0.90 -18.31
CA GLU A 97 -0.98 -0.97 -19.31
C GLU A 97 -2.33 -0.63 -18.67
N MET A 98 -2.95 0.47 -19.12
CA MET A 98 -4.28 0.86 -18.66
C MET A 98 -5.32 -0.17 -19.13
N MET A 99 -6.35 -0.38 -18.32
CA MET A 99 -7.42 -1.35 -18.56
C MET A 99 -6.98 -2.82 -18.57
N ASP A 100 -5.72 -3.13 -18.27
CA ASP A 100 -5.29 -4.51 -18.03
C ASP A 100 -5.60 -4.93 -16.58
N PRO A 101 -6.30 -6.06 -16.37
CA PRO A 101 -6.67 -6.54 -15.04
C PRO A 101 -5.56 -6.74 -14.01
N LYS A 102 -4.32 -6.96 -14.46
CA LYS A 102 -3.18 -7.28 -13.59
C LYS A 102 -2.22 -6.10 -13.45
N MET A 103 -2.10 -5.28 -14.48
CA MET A 103 -1.19 -4.14 -14.51
C MET A 103 -1.87 -2.85 -14.02
N ASP A 104 -3.17 -2.68 -14.26
CA ASP A 104 -3.92 -1.49 -13.86
C ASP A 104 -4.57 -1.67 -12.48
N ALA A 105 -4.01 -0.98 -11.47
CA ALA A 105 -4.59 -0.98 -10.12
C ALA A 105 -5.99 -0.34 -10.04
N GLY A 106 -6.38 0.48 -11.04
CA GLY A 106 -7.72 1.04 -11.18
C GLY A 106 -8.74 0.02 -11.73
N MET A 107 -8.27 -1.06 -12.34
CA MET A 107 -9.12 -2.18 -12.73
C MET A 107 -9.41 -3.02 -11.49
N CYS A 108 -10.62 -2.86 -10.93
CA CYS A 108 -11.11 -3.64 -9.80
C CYS A 108 -11.32 -5.11 -10.18
N CYS A 109 -10.25 -5.87 -10.36
CA CYS A 109 -10.30 -7.24 -10.86
C CYS A 109 -10.56 -8.29 -9.79
N ASN A 110 -10.67 -7.88 -8.52
CA ASN A 110 -11.14 -8.72 -7.42
C ASN A 110 -12.44 -8.15 -6.85
N LYS A 111 -13.55 -8.86 -7.11
CA LYS A 111 -14.94 -8.41 -6.83
C LYS A 111 -15.35 -8.45 -5.35
N GLU A 112 -14.45 -8.73 -4.40
CA GLU A 112 -14.89 -9.05 -3.02
C GLU A 112 -14.95 -7.87 -2.05
N ALA A 113 -14.19 -6.79 -2.25
CA ALA A 113 -14.45 -5.48 -1.63
C ALA A 113 -13.44 -4.45 -2.14
N THR A 114 -13.89 -3.23 -2.44
CA THR A 114 -13.01 -2.08 -2.59
C THR A 114 -12.16 -1.94 -1.32
N PRO A 115 -10.82 -1.88 -1.41
CA PRO A 115 -9.98 -1.74 -0.23
C PRO A 115 -10.40 -0.49 0.55
N LEU A 116 -10.67 -0.67 1.84
CA LEU A 116 -11.11 0.42 2.70
C LEU A 116 -9.95 1.37 2.94
N THR A 117 -10.16 2.65 2.66
CA THR A 117 -9.25 3.70 3.13
C THR A 117 -9.47 3.93 4.63
N PHE A 118 -8.51 4.56 5.31
CA PHE A 118 -8.66 4.92 6.72
C PHE A 118 -9.94 5.74 6.96
N GLN A 119 -10.16 6.78 6.16
CA GLN A 119 -11.31 7.67 6.25
C GLN A 119 -12.63 6.89 6.09
N THR A 120 -12.74 6.07 5.05
CA THR A 120 -13.93 5.25 4.78
C THR A 120 -14.15 4.21 5.89
N ALA A 121 -13.10 3.62 6.44
CA ALA A 121 -13.21 2.62 7.51
C ALA A 121 -13.74 3.23 8.82
N VAL A 122 -13.34 4.46 9.13
CA VAL A 122 -13.83 5.23 10.29
C VAL A 122 -15.29 5.64 10.08
N GLU A 123 -15.63 6.23 8.94
CA GLU A 123 -16.99 6.69 8.62
C GLU A 123 -18.00 5.54 8.59
N THR A 124 -17.60 4.38 8.04
CA THR A 124 -18.44 3.18 8.00
C THR A 124 -18.43 2.39 9.31
N SER A 125 -17.77 2.90 10.36
CA SER A 125 -17.65 2.26 11.68
C SER A 125 -17.09 0.82 11.63
N LYS A 126 -16.33 0.50 10.58
CA LYS A 126 -15.63 -0.79 10.42
C LYS A 126 -14.33 -0.84 11.22
N MET A 127 -13.86 0.31 11.69
CA MET A 127 -12.64 0.48 12.47
C MET A 127 -12.92 1.27 13.75
N LYS A 128 -12.46 0.75 14.89
CA LYS A 128 -12.62 1.42 16.19
C LYS A 128 -11.41 2.31 16.47
N LEU A 129 -11.63 3.59 16.77
CA LEU A 129 -10.57 4.51 17.17
C LEU A 129 -10.39 4.59 18.69
N ALA A 130 -11.43 4.25 19.43
CA ALA A 130 -11.51 4.31 20.89
C ALA A 130 -12.07 3.01 21.47
N ASN A 131 -11.84 2.78 22.76
CA ASN A 131 -12.36 1.65 23.52
C ASN A 131 -12.04 0.28 22.89
N LEU A 132 -10.83 0.13 22.35
CA LEU A 132 -10.34 -1.16 21.87
C LEU A 132 -10.19 -2.12 23.05
N GLU A 133 -10.70 -3.34 22.90
CA GLU A 133 -10.48 -4.37 23.90
C GLU A 133 -9.01 -4.79 23.90
N CYS A 134 -8.51 -5.27 25.05
CA CYS A 134 -7.12 -5.73 25.16
C CYS A 134 -6.86 -6.86 24.14
N ARG A 135 -7.81 -7.77 23.95
CA ARG A 135 -7.76 -8.84 22.95
C ARG A 135 -7.67 -8.34 21.52
N GLU A 136 -8.45 -7.31 21.15
CA GLU A 136 -8.41 -6.72 19.80
C GLU A 136 -7.06 -6.07 19.53
N THR A 137 -6.56 -5.29 20.50
CA THR A 137 -5.24 -4.64 20.42
C THR A 137 -4.12 -5.67 20.28
N ILE A 138 -4.17 -6.76 21.04
CA ILE A 138 -3.22 -7.87 20.94
C ILE A 138 -3.23 -8.47 19.52
N GLY A 139 -4.41 -8.76 18.98
CA GLY A 139 -4.54 -9.32 17.63
C GLY A 139 -3.94 -8.41 16.55
N ILE A 140 -4.16 -7.10 16.67
CA ILE A 140 -3.58 -6.11 15.76
C ILE A 140 -2.04 -6.08 15.89
N ILE A 141 -1.52 -6.04 17.12
CA ILE A 141 -0.07 -6.01 17.36
C ILE A 141 0.61 -7.25 16.77
N ASP A 142 0.05 -8.43 17.01
CA ASP A 142 0.64 -9.69 16.55
C ASP A 142 0.59 -9.80 15.02
N ALA A 143 -0.50 -9.36 14.39
CA ALA A 143 -0.60 -9.27 12.93
C ALA A 143 0.45 -8.31 12.36
N VAL A 144 0.63 -7.13 12.96
CA VAL A 144 1.64 -6.16 12.52
C VAL A 144 3.06 -6.71 12.66
N TYR A 145 3.36 -7.48 13.72
CA TYR A 145 4.64 -8.16 13.81
C TYR A 145 4.85 -9.20 12.73
N SER A 146 3.82 -10.02 12.44
CA SER A 146 3.90 -10.98 11.33
C SER A 146 4.17 -10.25 10.01
N CYS A 147 3.45 -9.17 9.72
CA CYS A 147 3.67 -8.36 8.53
C CYS A 147 5.07 -7.73 8.50
N THR A 148 5.60 -7.32 9.66
CA THR A 148 6.96 -6.78 9.75
C THR A 148 8.00 -7.84 9.42
N VAL A 149 7.82 -9.08 9.88
CA VAL A 149 8.71 -10.19 9.51
C VAL A 149 8.62 -10.48 8.02
N SER A 150 7.41 -10.58 7.45
CA SER A 150 7.24 -10.79 6.00
C SER A 150 7.88 -9.69 5.15
N TRP A 151 7.84 -8.44 5.61
CA TRP A 151 8.56 -7.34 4.94
C TRP A 151 10.09 -7.53 4.98
N LEU A 152 10.63 -8.05 6.10
CA LEU A 152 12.06 -8.37 6.21
C LEU A 152 12.48 -9.60 5.40
N GLU A 153 11.53 -10.44 4.97
CA GLU A 153 11.73 -11.58 4.08
C GLU A 153 11.68 -11.18 2.58
N GLY A 154 11.55 -9.88 2.26
CA GLY A 154 11.61 -9.36 0.88
C GLY A 154 10.27 -8.89 0.32
N HIS A 155 9.16 -9.12 1.00
CA HIS A 155 7.85 -8.65 0.53
C HIS A 155 7.72 -7.13 0.59
N SER A 156 6.89 -6.55 -0.28
CA SER A 156 6.64 -5.12 -0.29
C SER A 156 6.01 -4.63 1.02
N MET A 157 6.45 -3.47 1.50
CA MET A 157 5.86 -2.78 2.65
C MET A 157 4.37 -2.45 2.42
N ALA A 158 3.99 -2.08 1.19
CA ALA A 158 2.59 -1.78 0.82
C ALA A 158 1.67 -3.01 0.97
N GLN A 159 2.21 -4.21 0.74
CA GLN A 159 1.48 -5.48 0.80
C GLN A 159 1.54 -6.14 2.17
N THR A 160 2.33 -5.61 3.10
CA THR A 160 2.56 -6.19 4.43
C THR A 160 2.20 -5.19 5.53
N VAL A 161 3.16 -4.43 6.04
CA VAL A 161 2.98 -3.54 7.20
C VAL A 161 1.90 -2.49 6.96
N LEU A 162 1.89 -1.87 5.78
CA LEU A 162 0.94 -0.80 5.44
C LEU A 162 -0.47 -1.31 5.11
N THR A 163 -0.72 -2.63 5.15
CA THR A 163 -2.09 -3.16 5.12
C THR A 163 -2.86 -2.83 6.40
N CYS A 164 -2.15 -2.57 7.50
CA CYS A 164 -2.75 -2.17 8.76
C CYS A 164 -3.18 -0.70 8.72
N LEU A 165 -4.48 -0.44 8.64
CA LEU A 165 -5.04 0.93 8.58
C LEU A 165 -4.65 1.78 9.80
N TYR A 166 -4.43 1.19 10.98
CA TYR A 166 -4.02 1.95 12.18
C TYR A 166 -2.67 2.67 12.00
N LEU A 167 -1.86 2.23 11.04
CA LEU A 167 -0.56 2.84 10.74
C LEU A 167 -0.69 4.06 9.82
N HIS A 168 -1.80 4.26 9.12
CA HIS A 168 -1.91 5.35 8.15
C HIS A 168 -2.02 6.71 8.86
N HIS A 169 -2.81 6.79 9.93
CA HIS A 169 -2.99 8.01 10.72
C HIS A 169 -2.94 7.77 12.24
N PRO A 170 -1.76 7.49 12.82
CA PRO A 170 -1.62 7.18 14.26
C PRO A 170 -2.14 8.29 15.18
N ASN A 171 -2.07 9.55 14.75
CA ASN A 171 -2.52 10.72 15.52
C ASN A 171 -4.03 10.75 15.76
N GLN A 172 -4.82 10.08 14.91
CA GLN A 172 -6.28 10.04 15.02
C GLN A 172 -6.77 8.90 15.94
N ILE A 173 -5.88 8.02 16.40
CA ILE A 173 -6.22 6.94 17.32
C ILE A 173 -6.40 7.52 18.73
N GLU A 174 -7.56 7.30 19.35
CA GLU A 174 -7.86 7.79 20.70
C GLU A 174 -7.26 6.87 21.77
N ASP A 175 -7.32 5.55 21.55
CA ASP A 175 -6.79 4.54 22.45
C ASP A 175 -5.27 4.69 22.66
N LYS A 176 -4.85 4.93 23.91
CA LYS A 176 -3.44 5.25 24.21
C LYS A 176 -2.49 4.09 23.91
N PRO A 177 -2.75 2.82 24.36
CA PRO A 177 -1.93 1.67 23.99
C PRO A 177 -1.74 1.52 22.49
N MET A 178 -2.83 1.57 21.71
CA MET A 178 -2.77 1.38 20.26
C MET A 178 -2.04 2.53 19.56
N ARG A 179 -2.31 3.78 19.95
CA ARG A 179 -1.58 4.96 19.42
C ARG A 179 -0.09 4.88 19.72
N ALA A 180 0.28 4.52 20.95
CA ALA A 180 1.69 4.40 21.33
C ALA A 180 2.40 3.32 20.52
N PHE A 181 1.76 2.17 20.30
CA PHE A 181 2.27 1.10 19.45
C PHE A 181 2.42 1.53 17.99
N ALA A 182 1.39 2.15 17.39
CA ALA A 182 1.43 2.62 16.00
C ALA A 182 2.56 3.64 15.76
N CYS A 183 2.76 4.60 16.66
CA CYS A 183 3.88 5.53 16.57
C CYS A 183 5.24 4.83 16.71
N ALA A 184 5.35 3.83 17.60
CA ALA A 184 6.60 3.12 17.83
C ALA A 184 6.97 2.19 16.67
N ILE A 185 6.00 1.50 16.05
CA ILE A 185 6.28 0.61 14.93
C ILE A 185 6.75 1.39 13.69
N HIS A 186 6.21 2.59 13.45
CA HIS A 186 6.72 3.50 12.42
C HIS A 186 8.22 3.80 12.60
N LYS A 187 8.62 4.12 13.84
CA LYS A 187 10.03 4.38 14.15
C LYS A 187 10.89 3.14 14.02
N LEU A 188 10.37 2.00 14.47
CA LEU A 188 11.05 0.72 14.35
C LEU A 188 11.32 0.35 12.90
N VAL A 189 10.29 0.36 12.05
CA VAL A 189 10.37 0.08 10.61
C VAL A 189 11.33 1.05 9.92
N ASN A 190 11.24 2.35 10.21
CA ASN A 190 12.15 3.34 9.64
C ASN A 190 13.62 3.09 10.05
N LEU A 191 13.88 2.75 11.32
CA LEU A 191 15.22 2.42 11.78
C LEU A 191 15.78 1.18 11.09
N ILE A 192 14.99 0.10 11.01
CA ILE A 192 15.40 -1.15 10.34
C ILE A 192 15.73 -0.88 8.87
N ARG A 193 14.84 -0.16 8.17
CA ARG A 193 15.08 0.27 6.79
C ARG A 193 16.40 1.03 6.67
N ASN A 194 16.67 1.99 7.56
CA ASN A 194 17.90 2.76 7.53
C ASN A 194 19.15 1.92 7.82
N PHE A 195 19.06 0.91 8.70
CA PHE A 195 20.16 -0.04 8.90
C PHE A 195 20.49 -0.79 7.61
N ILE A 196 19.47 -1.36 6.95
CA ILE A 196 19.64 -2.14 5.72
C ILE A 196 20.21 -1.27 4.59
N LEU A 197 19.64 -0.07 4.39
CA LEU A 197 20.11 0.89 3.39
C LEU A 197 21.55 1.33 3.63
N ARG A 198 21.96 1.51 4.88
CA ARG A 198 23.34 1.87 5.24
C ARG A 198 24.31 0.71 5.03
N ALA A 199 23.87 -0.52 5.26
CA ALA A 199 24.69 -1.70 5.05
C ALA A 199 25.01 -1.93 3.57
N ARG A 200 24.11 -1.55 2.65
CA ARG A 200 24.27 -1.70 1.18
C ARG A 200 24.54 -3.15 0.75
N VAL A 201 23.91 -4.11 1.43
CA VAL A 201 24.06 -5.55 1.19
C VAL A 201 22.75 -6.21 0.73
N TYR A 202 21.79 -5.43 0.22
CA TYR A 202 20.50 -5.96 -0.22
C TYR A 202 20.32 -5.77 -1.73
N GLU A 203 19.75 -6.77 -2.40
CA GLU A 203 19.14 -6.62 -3.73
C GLU A 203 17.61 -6.57 -3.61
N GLU A 204 16.90 -6.19 -4.68
CA GLU A 204 15.43 -6.00 -4.63
C GLU A 204 14.65 -7.29 -4.37
N GLU A 205 15.26 -8.46 -4.57
CA GLU A 205 14.72 -9.76 -4.15
C GLU A 205 14.83 -9.98 -2.64
N ASP A 206 15.91 -9.49 -2.01
CA ASP A 206 16.17 -9.67 -0.59
C ASP A 206 15.35 -8.72 0.28
N PHE A 207 15.16 -7.48 -0.19
CA PHE A 207 14.50 -6.44 0.58
C PHE A 207 13.97 -5.33 -0.29
N GLN A 208 12.68 -4.99 -0.09
CA GLN A 208 12.04 -3.86 -0.76
C GLN A 208 12.03 -2.61 0.17
N PRO A 209 12.91 -1.61 -0.06
CA PRO A 209 13.00 -0.41 0.79
C PRO A 209 11.94 0.65 0.46
N SER A 210 11.16 0.50 -0.61
CA SER A 210 10.16 1.50 -0.99
C SER A 210 9.11 1.71 0.10
N THR A 211 8.84 2.97 0.44
CA THR A 211 7.78 3.37 1.38
C THR A 211 6.51 3.84 0.66
N TYR A 212 6.48 3.80 -0.68
CA TYR A 212 5.32 4.16 -1.50
C TYR A 212 4.70 5.53 -1.17
N GLY A 213 5.53 6.50 -0.77
CA GLY A 213 5.08 7.85 -0.43
C GLY A 213 4.47 8.00 0.98
N TYR A 214 4.41 6.93 1.78
CA TYR A 214 3.99 7.03 3.17
C TYR A 214 5.05 7.72 4.03
N ASP A 215 4.61 8.74 4.77
CA ASP A 215 5.42 9.35 5.83
C ASP A 215 5.37 8.45 7.07
N LEU A 216 6.51 7.86 7.43
CA LEU A 216 6.68 7.00 8.61
C LEU A 216 6.71 7.83 9.92
N CYS A 217 5.76 8.77 10.05
CA CYS A 217 5.63 9.76 11.11
C CYS A 217 6.96 10.47 11.44
N CYS A 218 7.47 11.30 10.53
CA CYS A 218 8.71 12.04 10.72
C CYS A 218 8.71 12.97 11.97
N ASP A 219 7.57 13.54 12.36
CA ASP A 219 7.47 14.59 13.39
C ASP A 219 7.72 14.13 14.85
N LEU A 220 7.60 12.84 15.12
CA LEU A 220 7.86 12.30 16.46
C LEU A 220 9.31 11.85 16.57
N THR A 221 9.94 12.04 17.73
CA THR A 221 11.27 11.45 17.98
C THR A 221 11.11 10.04 18.53
N GLU A 222 12.13 9.20 18.36
CA GLU A 222 12.17 7.84 18.91
C GLU A 222 12.04 7.85 20.44
N THR A 223 12.63 8.85 21.10
CA THR A 223 12.48 9.10 22.54
C THR A 223 11.03 9.40 22.92
N LYS A 224 10.33 10.24 22.15
CA LYS A 224 8.91 10.52 22.39
C LYS A 224 8.06 9.26 22.24
N ALA A 225 8.30 8.46 21.19
CA ALA A 225 7.61 7.19 20.98
C ALA A 225 7.84 6.21 22.16
N CYS A 226 9.07 6.10 22.65
CA CYS A 226 9.38 5.29 23.83
C CYS A 226 8.67 5.78 25.09
N ASN A 227 8.56 7.09 25.29
CA ASN A 227 7.85 7.67 26.42
C ASN A 227 6.34 7.44 26.34
N MET A 228 5.76 7.47 25.13
CA MET A 228 4.35 7.11 24.92
C MET A 228 4.08 5.65 25.30
N LEU A 229 4.95 4.72 24.86
CA LEU A 229 4.84 3.31 25.25
C LEU A 229 4.98 3.12 26.77
N LYS A 230 5.95 3.79 27.39
CA LYS A 230 6.15 3.73 28.84
C LYS A 230 4.93 4.25 29.61
N SER A 231 4.32 5.35 29.17
CA SER A 231 3.09 5.87 29.78
C SER A 231 1.93 4.88 29.63
N ALA A 232 1.79 4.22 28.48
CA ALA A 232 0.77 3.19 28.28
C ALA A 232 1.02 1.95 29.15
N GLU A 233 2.29 1.54 29.32
CA GLU A 233 2.68 0.46 30.24
C GLU A 233 2.28 0.78 31.69
N GLU A 234 2.53 2.01 32.16
CA GLU A 234 2.16 2.44 33.52
C GLU A 234 0.64 2.44 33.75
N ASP A 235 -0.15 2.84 32.75
CA ASP A 235 -1.61 2.75 32.78
C ASP A 235 -2.09 1.29 32.83
N LEU A 236 -1.50 0.39 32.05
CA LEU A 236 -1.83 -1.04 32.06
C LEU A 236 -1.41 -1.75 33.35
N VAL A 237 -0.28 -1.38 33.96
CA VAL A 237 0.15 -1.91 35.26
C VAL A 237 -0.82 -1.54 36.36
N ARG A 238 -1.37 -0.31 36.33
CA ARG A 238 -2.44 0.09 37.26
C ARG A 238 -3.69 -0.73 37.02
N LYS A 239 -4.15 -0.82 35.77
CA LYS A 239 -5.32 -1.63 35.39
C LYS A 239 -5.18 -3.09 35.85
N LEU A 240 -4.00 -3.69 35.69
CA LEU A 240 -3.73 -5.07 36.10
C LEU A 240 -3.90 -5.31 37.61
N LYS A 241 -3.61 -4.31 38.44
CA LYS A 241 -3.80 -4.39 39.90
C LYS A 241 -5.26 -4.27 40.31
N ASP A 242 -6.02 -3.45 39.57
CA ASP A 242 -7.42 -3.14 39.86
C ASP A 242 -8.39 -4.19 39.29
N THR A 243 -8.00 -4.90 38.24
CA THR A 243 -8.77 -6.01 37.68
C THR A 243 -8.82 -7.16 38.68
N GLU A 244 -9.99 -7.80 38.87
CA GLU A 244 -10.13 -8.99 39.72
C GLU A 244 -10.18 -10.29 38.91
N GLY A 245 -10.76 -10.26 37.70
CA GLY A 245 -10.94 -11.43 36.84
C GLY A 245 -9.65 -12.01 36.28
N GLU A 246 -9.45 -13.32 36.42
CA GLU A 246 -8.23 -14.03 35.97
C GLU A 246 -7.98 -13.90 34.46
N ARG A 247 -9.02 -14.08 33.65
CA ARG A 247 -8.92 -13.94 32.19
C ARG A 247 -8.58 -12.51 31.75
N GLU A 248 -9.21 -11.51 32.36
CA GLU A 248 -8.93 -10.11 32.02
C GLU A 248 -7.51 -9.71 32.48
N LYS A 249 -7.05 -10.22 33.64
CA LYS A 249 -5.65 -10.05 34.07
C LYS A 249 -4.67 -10.64 33.05
N GLU A 250 -4.95 -11.83 32.53
CA GLU A 250 -4.12 -12.46 31.51
C GLU A 250 -4.06 -11.60 30.24
N GLU A 251 -5.20 -11.10 29.76
CA GLU A 251 -5.25 -10.24 28.58
C GLU A 251 -4.51 -8.90 28.79
N VAL A 252 -4.68 -8.25 29.94
CA VAL A 252 -3.94 -7.01 30.27
C VAL A 252 -2.43 -7.28 30.39
N GLY A 253 -2.04 -8.39 31.02
CA GLY A 253 -0.64 -8.80 31.14
C GLY A 253 0.00 -9.14 29.78
N ALA A 254 -0.76 -9.76 28.89
CA ALA A 254 -0.35 -10.09 27.53
C ALA A 254 -0.13 -8.84 26.67
N LEU A 255 -1.01 -7.85 26.78
CA LEU A 255 -0.85 -6.55 26.11
C LEU A 255 0.36 -5.79 26.66
N LEU A 256 0.49 -5.72 27.99
CA LEU A 256 1.63 -5.09 28.66
C LEU A 256 2.97 -5.67 28.19
N SER A 257 3.07 -6.99 28.09
CA SER A 257 4.29 -7.67 27.64
C SER A 257 4.67 -7.30 26.20
N ARG A 258 3.69 -7.16 25.32
CA ARG A 258 3.90 -6.76 23.91
C ARG A 258 4.38 -5.31 23.79
N LEU A 259 3.74 -4.37 24.49
CA LEU A 259 4.18 -2.97 24.49
C LEU A 259 5.59 -2.82 25.07
N LYS A 260 5.87 -3.54 26.16
CA LYS A 260 7.20 -3.58 26.76
C LYS A 260 8.25 -4.14 25.79
N PHE A 261 7.92 -5.21 25.06
CA PHE A 261 8.78 -5.75 24.01
C PHE A 261 9.02 -4.71 22.91
N THR A 262 7.98 -4.05 22.39
CA THR A 262 8.13 -2.98 21.37
C THR A 262 9.06 -1.88 21.86
N ARG A 263 8.87 -1.41 23.10
CA ARG A 263 9.67 -0.34 23.68
C ARG A 263 11.14 -0.74 23.80
N LEU A 264 11.41 -1.93 24.33
CA LEU A 264 12.77 -2.42 24.51
C LEU A 264 13.45 -2.65 23.16
N LEU A 265 12.74 -3.24 22.19
CA LEU A 265 13.27 -3.44 20.85
C LEU A 265 13.61 -2.11 20.16
N LEU A 266 12.72 -1.12 20.24
CA LEU A 266 12.96 0.23 19.72
C LEU A 266 14.19 0.87 20.40
N GLN A 267 14.30 0.78 21.73
CA GLN A 267 15.45 1.30 22.48
C GLN A 267 16.77 0.61 22.08
N CYS A 268 16.75 -0.70 21.88
CA CYS A 268 17.90 -1.45 21.38
C CYS A 268 18.33 -0.96 20.00
N LEU A 269 17.39 -0.84 19.06
CA LEU A 269 17.69 -0.37 17.69
C LEU A 269 18.22 1.07 17.68
N VAL A 270 17.63 1.97 18.48
CA VAL A 270 18.13 3.35 18.62
C VAL A 270 19.55 3.38 19.16
N SER A 271 19.86 2.53 20.15
CA SER A 271 21.20 2.45 20.76
C SER A 271 22.25 1.88 19.80
N LEU A 272 21.83 0.94 18.93
CA LEU A 272 22.67 0.37 17.88
C LEU A 272 22.82 1.31 16.68
N TYR A 273 21.89 2.25 16.49
CA TYR A 273 21.89 3.11 15.32
C TYR A 273 23.01 4.13 15.46
N PRO A 274 24.01 4.14 14.55
CA PRO A 274 25.13 5.05 14.68
C PRO A 274 24.65 6.48 14.49
N THR A 275 24.70 7.25 15.57
CA THR A 275 24.29 8.67 15.64
C THR A 275 25.40 9.62 15.21
N LYS A 276 26.62 9.13 14.94
CA LYS A 276 27.73 9.91 14.39
C LYS A 276 28.54 9.07 13.39
N PRO A 277 29.11 9.72 12.35
CA PRO A 277 29.96 9.07 11.36
C PRO A 277 31.25 8.53 11.95
#